data_AF-A0A7V5VYG3-F1
#
_entry.id   AF-A0A7V5VYG3-F1
#
_cell.length_a   1.000
_cell.length_b   1.000
_cell.length_c   1.000
_cell.angle_alpha   90.00
_cell.angle_beta   90.00
_cell.angle_gamma   90.00
#
_symmetry.space_group_name_H-M   'P 1'
#
loop_
_entity.id
_entity.type
_entity.pdbx_description
1 polymer ?
#
loop_
_entity_poly.entity_id
_entity_poly.type
_entity_poly.pdbx_seq_one_letter_code
_entity_poly.pdbx_strand_id
1 'polypeptide(L)'
;MACSIADLHFACTERACHKLLKEGVPRENIVITGNPLIYALYWAAFMPRNPETLRLFEWIGINSSDSCREDNLQKFPNNSLRLILVTAHRRENFG
;
A
#
# COMPACT_ATOMS: atom_id res chain seq x y z
N MET A 1 7.22 23.24 -9.98
CA MET A 1 7.04 24.39 -9.07
C MET A 1 5.65 24.34 -8.45
N ALA A 2 5.39 23.37 -7.57
CA ALA A 2 4.16 23.31 -6.77
C ALA A 2 4.45 23.30 -5.27
N CYS A 3 5.72 23.22 -4.87
CA CYS A 3 6.14 23.04 -3.48
C CYS A 3 6.40 24.34 -2.72
N SER A 4 6.04 25.51 -3.25
CA SER A 4 6.35 26.81 -2.63
C SER A 4 5.17 27.48 -1.94
N ILE A 5 4.04 26.79 -1.76
CA ILE A 5 2.81 27.36 -1.17
C ILE A 5 2.53 26.89 0.26
N ALA A 6 3.34 25.99 0.81
CA ALA A 6 3.12 25.43 2.15
C ALA A 6 4.27 25.79 3.09
N ASP A 7 3.96 26.09 4.35
CA ASP A 7 4.96 26.33 5.39
C ASP A 7 5.59 25.02 5.90
N LEU A 8 4.86 23.90 5.77
CA LEU A 8 5.27 22.57 6.22
C LEU A 8 4.98 21.52 5.15
N HIS A 9 5.95 20.63 4.92
CA HIS A 9 5.88 19.58 3.92
C HIS A 9 5.97 18.19 4.55
N PHE A 10 4.93 17.38 4.36
CA PHE A 10 4.92 15.98 4.78
C PHE A 10 5.36 15.06 3.64
N ALA A 11 6.59 14.57 3.72
CA ALA A 11 7.17 13.68 2.72
C ALA A 11 6.91 12.20 3.07
N CYS A 12 6.27 11.45 2.17
CA CYS A 12 5.99 10.03 2.42
C CYS A 12 7.24 9.13 2.39
N THR A 13 8.35 9.60 1.83
CA THR A 13 9.61 8.85 1.68
C THR A 13 10.81 9.80 1.73
N GLU A 14 11.99 9.27 2.03
CA GLU A 14 13.25 10.02 1.92
C GLU A 14 13.50 10.56 0.51
N ARG A 15 13.09 9.80 -0.53
CA ARG A 15 13.21 10.25 -1.92
C ARG A 15 12.36 11.49 -2.20
N ALA A 16 11.16 11.57 -1.62
CA ALA A 16 10.30 12.75 -1.73
C ALA A 16 10.91 13.94 -0.96
N CYS A 17 11.46 13.70 0.24
CA CYS A 17 12.20 14.71 1.00
C CYS A 17 13.37 15.29 0.20
N HIS A 18 14.21 14.44 -0.42
CA HIS A 18 15.32 14.90 -1.26
C HIS A 18 14.89 15.73 -2.47
N LYS A 19 13.71 15.46 -3.05
CA LYS A 19 13.16 16.30 -4.11
C LYS A 19 12.81 17.70 -3.59
N LEU A 20 12.15 17.78 -2.44
CA LEU A 20 11.81 19.05 -1.80
C LEU A 20 13.06 19.87 -1.45
N LEU A 21 14.10 19.21 -0.93
CA LEU A 21 15.38 19.86 -0.65
C LEU A 21 16.03 20.41 -1.93
N LYS A 22 15.98 19.67 -3.05
CA LYS A 22 16.47 20.14 -4.36
C LYS A 22 15.64 21.29 -4.93
N GLU A 23 14.38 21.40 -4.53
CA GLU A 23 13.49 22.50 -4.90
C GLU A 23 13.66 23.73 -3.98
N GLY A 24 14.57 23.68 -2.99
CA GLY A 24 14.91 24.80 -2.12
C GLY A 24 14.07 24.90 -0.84
N VAL A 25 13.27 23.88 -0.51
CA VAL A 25 12.50 23.85 0.74
C VAL A 25 13.47 23.63 1.92
N PRO A 26 13.44 24.48 2.97
CA PRO A 26 14.27 24.31 4.17
C PRO A 26 14.02 22.96 4.85
N ARG A 27 15.09 22.34 5.38
CA ARG A 27 14.99 21.01 6.00
C ARG A 27 14.10 21.02 7.24
N GLU A 28 14.11 22.10 8.02
CA GLU A 28 13.24 22.27 9.19
C GLU A 28 11.75 22.25 8.83
N ASN A 29 11.39 22.59 7.59
CA ASN A 29 10.02 22.64 7.10
C ASN A 29 9.58 21.32 6.45
N ILE A 30 10.39 20.24 6.56
CA ILE A 30 10.06 18.93 5.99
C ILE A 30 9.98 17.90 7.09
N VAL A 31 8.86 17.18 7.16
CA VAL A 31 8.65 16.06 8.07
C VAL A 31 8.44 14.80 7.25
N ILE A 32 9.21 13.75 7.51
CA ILE A 32 9.00 12.45 6.86
C ILE A 32 7.99 11.68 7.70
N THR A 33 6.82 11.37 7.12
CA THR A 33 5.70 10.74 7.83
C THR A 33 5.54 9.25 7.51
N GLY A 34 6.25 8.75 6.50
CA GLY A 34 5.96 7.44 5.91
C GLY A 34 4.75 7.50 4.97
N ASN A 35 4.39 6.36 4.37
CA ASN A 35 3.36 6.29 3.32
C ASN A 35 2.00 5.83 3.88
N PRO A 36 1.00 6.73 4.04
CA PRO A 36 -0.33 6.38 4.53
C PRO A 36 -1.03 5.28 3.75
N LEU A 37 -0.78 5.21 2.44
CA LEU A 37 -1.40 4.20 1.57
C LEU A 37 -0.91 2.79 1.93
N ILE A 38 0.37 2.64 2.26
CA ILE A 38 0.94 1.36 2.69
C ILE A 38 0.40 0.96 4.05
N TYR A 39 0.27 1.91 4.99
CA TYR A 39 -0.34 1.64 6.28
C TYR A 39 -1.81 1.19 6.15
N ALA A 40 -2.59 1.84 5.30
CA ALA A 40 -3.97 1.44 5.03
C ALA A 40 -4.06 0.05 4.38
N LEU A 41 -3.14 -0.28 3.47
CA LEU A 41 -3.06 -1.61 2.86
C LEU A 41 -2.79 -2.69 3.90
N TYR A 42 -1.77 -2.51 4.74
CA TYR A 42 -1.49 -3.46 5.82
C TYR A 42 -2.65 -3.57 6.79
N TRP A 43 -3.24 -2.44 7.20
CA TRP A 43 -4.40 -2.42 8.08
C TRP A 43 -5.55 -3.25 7.52
N ALA A 44 -5.91 -3.06 6.24
CA ALA A 44 -6.95 -3.83 5.57
C ALA A 44 -6.58 -5.32 5.43
N ALA A 45 -5.31 -5.64 5.14
CA ALA A 45 -4.83 -7.02 5.02
C ALA A 45 -4.86 -7.79 6.35
N PHE A 46 -4.66 -7.11 7.47
CA PHE A 46 -4.73 -7.71 8.81
C PHE A 46 -6.15 -7.79 9.40
N MET A 47 -7.15 -7.24 8.72
CA MET A 47 -8.52 -7.37 9.20
C MET A 47 -9.02 -8.81 9.12
N PRO A 48 -9.84 -9.25 10.11
CA PRO A 48 -10.51 -10.53 10.01
C PRO A 48 -11.42 -10.56 8.78
N ARG A 49 -11.32 -11.63 7.99
CA ARG A 49 -12.21 -11.85 6.86
C ARG A 49 -13.64 -12.03 7.34
N ASN A 50 -14.59 -11.36 6.68
CA ASN A 50 -16.00 -11.57 6.97
C ASN A 50 -16.47 -12.96 6.47
N PRO A 51 -17.55 -13.53 7.03
CA PRO A 51 -18.06 -14.84 6.63
C PRO A 51 -18.43 -14.96 5.15
N GLU A 52 -18.97 -13.89 4.56
CA GLU A 52 -19.37 -13.86 3.13
C GLU A 52 -18.16 -13.98 2.20
N THR A 53 -17.02 -13.38 2.58
CA THR A 53 -15.76 -13.46 1.85
C THR A 53 -15.18 -14.88 1.90
N LEU A 54 -15.30 -15.56 3.04
CA LEU A 54 -14.90 -16.97 3.17
C LEU A 54 -15.74 -17.88 2.28
N ARG A 55 -17.06 -17.68 2.25
CA ARG A 55 -17.99 -18.41 1.35
C ARG A 55 -17.66 -18.16 -0.12
N LEU A 56 -17.36 -16.92 -0.48
CA LEU A 56 -16.95 -16.58 -1.84
C LEU A 56 -15.66 -17.31 -2.22
N PHE A 57 -14.66 -17.35 -1.34
CA PHE A 57 -13.40 -18.07 -1.58
C PHE A 57 -13.62 -19.57 -1.76
N GLU A 58 -14.47 -20.18 -0.94
CA GLU A 58 -14.85 -21.58 -1.10
C GLU A 58 -15.56 -21.82 -2.45
N TRP A 59 -16.51 -20.95 -2.83
CA TRP A 59 -17.22 -21.05 -4.10
C TRP A 59 -16.30 -20.95 -5.33
N ILE A 60 -15.29 -20.07 -5.29
CA ILE A 60 -14.30 -19.96 -6.38
C ILE A 60 -13.15 -20.97 -6.27
N GLY A 61 -13.17 -21.88 -5.29
CA GLY A 61 -12.17 -22.94 -5.15
C GLY A 61 -10.83 -22.47 -4.56
N ILE A 62 -10.79 -21.34 -3.85
CA ILE A 62 -9.61 -20.86 -3.12
C ILE A 62 -9.67 -21.43 -1.69
N ASN A 63 -8.91 -22.50 -1.46
CA ASN A 63 -8.77 -23.09 -0.14
C ASN A 63 -7.99 -22.13 0.77
N SER A 64 -8.63 -21.67 1.85
CA SER A 64 -8.06 -20.69 2.79
C SER A 64 -6.88 -21.21 3.64
N SER A 65 -6.46 -22.46 3.42
CA SER A 65 -5.31 -23.09 4.08
C SER A 65 -3.95 -22.65 3.52
N ASP A 66 -3.91 -22.04 2.33
CA ASP A 66 -2.65 -21.77 1.61
C ASP A 66 -2.11 -20.35 1.84
N SER A 67 -2.83 -19.51 2.58
CA SER A 67 -2.46 -18.11 2.80
C SER A 67 -1.89 -17.88 4.20
N CYS A 68 -0.81 -18.57 4.54
CA CYS A 68 0.03 -18.25 5.69
C CYS A 68 1.45 -18.75 5.42
N ARG A 69 2.33 -17.84 4.97
CA ARG A 69 3.70 -17.61 5.48
C ARG A 69 4.57 -16.97 4.40
N GLU A 70 5.21 -15.88 4.79
CA GLU A 70 6.18 -15.09 4.03
C GLU A 70 7.47 -15.88 3.67
N ASP A 71 7.59 -17.15 4.07
CA ASP A 71 8.82 -17.95 3.96
C ASP A 71 8.97 -18.80 2.68
N ASN A 72 7.99 -18.88 1.77
CA ASN A 72 8.13 -19.73 0.59
C ASN A 72 7.80 -19.00 -0.72
N LEU A 73 8.78 -18.25 -1.21
CA LEU A 73 8.92 -17.88 -2.62
C LEU A 73 9.19 -19.10 -3.55
N GLN A 74 9.19 -20.33 -3.03
CA GLN A 74 9.50 -21.52 -3.81
C GLN A 74 8.33 -22.51 -3.84
N LYS A 75 7.90 -22.79 -5.08
CA LYS A 75 7.01 -23.87 -5.54
C LYS A 75 5.54 -23.70 -5.19
N PHE A 76 4.84 -22.97 -6.05
CA PHE A 76 3.40 -23.18 -6.23
C PHE A 76 3.17 -24.50 -6.98
N PRO A 77 2.35 -25.43 -6.46
CA PRO A 77 1.92 -26.59 -7.22
C PRO A 77 1.14 -26.13 -8.46
N ASN A 78 1.37 -26.83 -9.58
CA ASN A 78 1.00 -26.47 -10.96
C ASN A 78 -0.51 -26.21 -11.23
N ASN A 79 -1.37 -26.20 -10.21
CA ASN A 79 -2.82 -26.08 -10.34
C ASN A 79 -3.49 -25.29 -9.20
N SER A 80 -2.76 -24.41 -8.51
CA SER A 80 -3.32 -23.54 -7.46
C SER A 80 -3.78 -22.20 -8.04
N LEU A 81 -5.03 -21.82 -7.74
CA LEU A 81 -5.58 -20.51 -8.13
C LEU A 81 -4.80 -19.40 -7.43
N ARG A 82 -4.28 -18.44 -8.23
CA ARG A 82 -3.54 -17.29 -7.70
C ARG A 82 -4.47 -16.09 -7.52
N LEU A 83 -4.58 -15.59 -6.30
CA LEU A 83 -5.33 -14.38 -5.99
C LEU A 83 -4.40 -13.17 -6.01
N ILE A 84 -4.74 -12.14 -6.79
CA ILE A 84 -4.02 -10.86 -6.80
C ILE A 84 -4.98 -9.78 -6.30
N LEU A 85 -4.58 -9.08 -5.24
CA LEU A 85 -5.29 -7.88 -4.78
C LEU A 85 -4.81 -6.68 -5.60
N VAL A 86 -5.72 -6.11 -6.39
CA VAL A 86 -5.46 -4.87 -7.13
C VAL A 86 -6.16 -3.72 -6.42
N THR A 87 -5.39 -2.84 -5.79
CA THR A 87 -5.91 -1.58 -5.25
C THR A 87 -5.64 -0.46 -6.25
N ALA A 88 -6.68 0.25 -6.69
CA ALA A 88 -6.55 1.47 -7.47
C ALA A 88 -6.96 2.66 -6.60
N HIS A 89 -6.06 3.63 -6.43
CA HIS A 89 -6.40 4.91 -5.81
C HIS A 89 -6.70 5.92 -6.93
N ARG A 90 -7.94 6.41 -6.99
CA ARG A 90 -8.26 7.53 -7.89
C ARG A 90 -7.55 8.77 -7.36
N ARG A 91 -6.59 9.29 -8.12
CA ARG A 91 -5.96 10.58 -7.82
C ARG A 91 -6.95 11.66 -8.26
N GLU A 92 -7.78 12.13 -7.33
CA GLU A 92 -8.68 13.25 -7.59
C GLU A 92 -7.84 14.52 -7.65
N ASN A 93 -7.37 14.86 -8.85
CA ASN A 93 -6.76 16.15 -9.10
C ASN A 93 -7.92 17.16 -9.23
N PHE A 94 -8.24 17.85 -8.14
CA PHE A 94 -9.01 19.10 -8.22
C PHE A 94 -8.03 20.19 -8.66
N GLY A 95 -7.74 20.23 -9.95
CA GLY A 95 -6.83 21.18 -10.57
C GLY A 95 -7.14 21.32 -12.05
#